data_AF-A0A353PWA3-F1
#
_entry.id   AF-A0A353PWA3-F1
#
_cell.length_a   1.000
_cell.length_b   1.000
_cell.length_c   1.000
_cell.angle_alpha   90.00
_cell.angle_beta   90.00
_cell.angle_gamma   90.00
#
_symmetry.space_group_name_H-M   'P 1'
#
loop_
_entity.id
_entity.type
_entity.pdbx_description
1 polymer ?
#
loop_
_entity_poly.entity_id
_entity_poly.type
_entity_poly.pdbx_seq_one_letter_code
_entity_poly.pdbx_strand_id
1 'polypeptide(L)'
;MAITAHFEKAYKISYSIQNATITLDPQKDWYKTGEEVSLTILPHEGYQFTGWTGDLNGKDREKTIRVATSDISFGANIVERWLVLIHFALDNNIDYDFEPGLGIISDYLETLADVKAQDTDDVMDILLLMDGYDKTDPRQNEYDSPFTDGYYEISGGDFAHDLKLNTGEINSGAVKTSKDFIDWVYSNYKGKRHFYSVFNHGSGFDDPNLTATFGIGFDDSHRGDSLSHNELAQVLSYLKTKAGKKVDIFYPYACLMGGIELAWEVKNSADYLLSSQEVFPADYWSYEALEKITSDPQISSLNLGKAFCDSAYDYFLNIDRDFTLSLVDLSELQPLYNALDSLAKVFNNSMQGDLPESLNAAALSGLMMNTPYYTDIGCLMETIDSCTTGASSYTEAVSSALSSAVKYHRNFTSQAVANYYGFDYYKYTTGLTIFHNIWEAQWSDFAYKPATYKTILQFGKNNAWGAYMQNMWDRTPPKPETGIEADSYEPDGLGDPVNNILGKSSANKQHHTFHLYEGDIDVMAVDLVAGTTYTFMTEAGPLGADTYMVLLDPTGQEALATNDDIDYPNNLYSKITYEAEETARYFLVIVDEYRKYGDYYVYYDEGVFGPSLGKAFRKWTPDRKDKESYKIRLP
;
A
#
# COMPACT_ATOMS: atom_id res chain seq x y z
N MET A 1 -89.25 24.07 -14.22
CA MET A 1 -87.78 24.11 -14.33
C MET A 1 -87.30 22.68 -14.43
N ALA A 2 -86.60 22.32 -15.50
CA ALA A 2 -85.84 21.07 -15.55
C ALA A 2 -84.41 21.39 -15.08
N ILE A 3 -83.88 20.59 -14.17
CA ILE A 3 -82.48 20.63 -13.77
C ILE A 3 -81.81 19.48 -14.52
N THR A 4 -80.82 19.78 -15.36
CA THR A 4 -80.03 18.80 -16.09
C THR A 4 -78.60 18.85 -15.58
N ALA A 5 -78.06 17.71 -15.15
CA ALA A 5 -76.67 17.58 -14.76
C ALA A 5 -75.84 17.05 -15.94
N HIS A 6 -74.67 17.66 -16.18
CA HIS A 6 -73.68 17.21 -17.13
C HIS A 6 -72.49 16.64 -16.36
N PHE A 7 -72.10 15.40 -16.66
CA PHE A 7 -70.95 14.75 -16.06
C PHE A 7 -69.86 14.58 -17.10
N GLU A 8 -68.63 14.95 -16.76
CA GLU A 8 -67.44 14.71 -17.57
C GLU A 8 -66.55 13.73 -16.82
N LYS A 9 -65.84 12.86 -17.56
CA LYS A 9 -64.79 12.04 -16.96
C LYS A 9 -63.62 12.94 -16.58
N ALA A 10 -63.06 12.71 -15.40
CA ALA A 10 -61.85 13.36 -14.93
C ALA A 10 -60.87 12.31 -14.42
N TYR A 11 -59.59 12.66 -14.43
CA TYR A 11 -58.48 11.74 -14.19
C TYR A 11 -57.61 12.24 -13.04
N LYS A 12 -56.97 11.31 -12.34
CA LYS A 12 -56.03 11.61 -11.27
C LYS A 12 -54.60 11.64 -11.78
N ILE A 13 -53.81 12.52 -11.18
CA ILE A 13 -52.37 12.47 -11.21
C ILE A 13 -51.93 12.08 -9.79
N SER A 14 -51.24 10.94 -9.65
CA SER A 14 -50.77 10.41 -8.36
C SER A 14 -49.26 10.20 -8.40
N TYR A 15 -48.58 10.46 -7.30
CA TYR A 15 -47.14 10.25 -7.18
C TYR A 15 -46.75 9.84 -5.76
N SER A 16 -45.65 9.08 -5.66
CA SER A 16 -45.02 8.72 -4.39
C SER A 16 -43.51 8.86 -4.54
N ILE A 17 -42.97 9.95 -3.99
CA ILE A 17 -41.55 10.30 -4.10
C ILE A 17 -40.99 10.58 -2.72
N GLN A 18 -39.78 10.08 -2.46
CA GLN A 18 -39.01 10.33 -1.23
C GLN A 18 -37.81 11.20 -1.56
N ASN A 19 -37.31 11.95 -0.57
CA ASN A 19 -36.10 12.77 -0.68
C ASN A 19 -36.13 13.86 -1.78
N ALA A 20 -37.32 14.22 -2.24
CA ALA A 20 -37.56 15.34 -3.14
C ALA A 20 -38.95 15.93 -2.92
N THR A 21 -39.11 17.20 -3.29
CA THR A 21 -40.40 17.90 -3.32
C THR A 21 -40.91 17.98 -4.76
N ILE A 22 -42.21 17.72 -4.96
CA ILE A 22 -42.91 17.83 -6.24
C ILE A 22 -43.95 18.92 -6.17
N THR A 23 -43.97 19.78 -7.17
CA THR A 23 -45.02 20.79 -7.36
C THR A 23 -45.76 20.54 -8.67
N LEU A 24 -47.09 20.64 -8.64
CA LEU A 24 -47.96 20.59 -9.82
C LEU A 24 -48.61 21.97 -10.02
N ASP A 25 -48.64 22.48 -11.25
CA ASP A 25 -49.35 23.71 -11.60
C ASP A 25 -50.20 23.53 -12.88
N PRO A 26 -51.54 23.59 -12.79
CA PRO A 26 -52.32 23.79 -11.56
C PRO A 26 -52.39 22.50 -10.71
N GLN A 27 -52.36 22.62 -9.38
CA GLN A 27 -52.64 21.49 -8.49
C GLN A 27 -54.14 21.30 -8.26
N LYS A 28 -54.67 20.13 -8.65
CA LYS A 28 -56.10 19.75 -8.52
C LYS A 28 -56.25 18.29 -8.07
N ASP A 29 -57.41 17.97 -7.50
CA ASP A 29 -57.78 16.58 -7.18
C ASP A 29 -58.10 15.74 -8.44
N TRP A 30 -58.61 16.40 -9.48
CA TRP A 30 -59.03 15.79 -10.75
C TRP A 30 -58.78 16.73 -11.92
N TYR A 31 -58.37 16.17 -13.06
CA TYR A 31 -58.01 16.90 -14.27
C TYR A 31 -58.83 16.44 -15.46
N LYS A 32 -59.08 17.34 -16.41
CA LYS A 32 -59.81 17.02 -17.65
C LYS A 32 -58.88 16.45 -18.72
N THR A 33 -59.41 15.64 -19.64
CA THR A 33 -58.64 15.23 -20.82
C THR A 33 -58.14 16.45 -21.59
N GLY A 34 -56.86 16.43 -21.95
CA GLY A 34 -56.20 17.47 -22.72
C GLY A 34 -55.70 18.64 -21.90
N GLU A 35 -55.97 18.68 -20.59
CA GLU A 35 -55.42 19.65 -19.65
C GLU A 35 -53.91 19.48 -19.52
N GLU A 36 -53.19 20.59 -19.49
CA GLU A 36 -51.74 20.62 -19.32
C GLU A 36 -51.41 20.97 -17.87
N VAL A 37 -50.50 20.20 -17.27
CA VAL A 37 -50.04 20.37 -15.90
C VAL A 37 -48.52 20.44 -15.93
N SER A 38 -47.95 21.50 -15.39
CA SER A 38 -46.51 21.63 -15.21
C SER A 38 -46.07 20.96 -13.93
N LEU A 39 -45.04 20.13 -14.00
CA LEU A 39 -44.40 19.47 -12.87
C LEU A 39 -43.01 20.04 -12.68
N THR A 40 -42.64 20.30 -11.42
CA THR A 40 -41.27 20.60 -11.03
C THR A 40 -40.85 19.67 -9.90
N ILE A 41 -39.69 19.02 -10.05
CA ILE A 41 -39.05 18.23 -8.99
C ILE A 41 -37.82 18.95 -8.43
N LEU A 42 -37.75 19.03 -7.10
CA LEU A 42 -36.62 19.58 -6.37
C LEU A 42 -36.09 18.54 -5.37
N PRO A 43 -34.95 17.89 -5.64
CA PRO A 43 -34.28 17.02 -4.67
C PRO A 43 -33.98 17.75 -3.37
N HIS A 44 -34.03 17.02 -2.25
CA HIS A 44 -33.57 17.54 -0.96
C HIS A 44 -32.03 17.66 -0.96
N GLU A 45 -31.50 18.42 -0.01
CA GLU A 45 -30.06 18.63 0.15
C GLU A 45 -29.29 17.30 0.28
N GLY A 46 -28.22 17.14 -0.52
CA GLY A 46 -27.41 15.92 -0.59
C GLY A 46 -28.02 14.78 -1.44
N TYR A 47 -29.13 15.04 -2.14
CA TYR A 47 -29.73 14.10 -3.08
C TYR A 47 -29.73 14.65 -4.51
N GLN A 48 -29.75 13.75 -5.48
CA GLN A 48 -29.77 14.05 -6.90
C GLN A 48 -30.93 13.33 -7.61
N PHE A 49 -31.58 14.04 -8.54
CA PHE A 49 -32.58 13.46 -9.43
C PHE A 49 -31.92 12.92 -10.69
N THR A 50 -32.15 11.63 -10.98
CA THR A 50 -31.55 10.94 -12.14
C THR A 50 -32.58 10.48 -13.17
N GLY A 51 -33.88 10.68 -12.91
CA GLY A 51 -34.92 10.47 -13.90
C GLY A 51 -36.29 10.14 -13.33
N TRP A 52 -37.33 10.29 -14.16
CA TRP A 52 -38.70 9.94 -13.82
C TRP A 52 -38.97 8.43 -13.99
N THR A 53 -39.95 7.91 -13.26
CA THR A 53 -40.41 6.51 -13.36
C THR A 53 -41.94 6.41 -13.44
N GLY A 54 -42.45 5.22 -13.77
CA GLY A 54 -43.89 4.98 -13.96
C GLY A 54 -44.35 5.53 -15.30
N ASP A 55 -45.43 6.32 -15.31
CA ASP A 55 -45.98 6.90 -16.53
C ASP A 55 -45.15 8.07 -17.10
N LEU A 56 -44.10 8.48 -16.40
CA LEU A 56 -43.15 9.51 -16.85
C LEU A 56 -41.76 8.90 -17.12
N ASN A 57 -40.98 9.60 -17.93
CA ASN A 57 -39.61 9.25 -18.31
C ASN A 57 -38.78 10.52 -18.56
N GLY A 58 -37.48 10.36 -18.79
CA GLY A 58 -36.54 11.46 -19.05
C GLY A 58 -35.94 12.06 -17.77
N LYS A 59 -35.04 13.03 -17.96
CA LYS A 59 -34.22 13.65 -16.91
C LYS A 59 -34.50 15.15 -16.71
N ASP A 60 -35.51 15.69 -17.37
CA ASP A 60 -35.90 17.09 -17.17
C ASP A 60 -36.55 17.27 -15.81
N ARG A 61 -35.99 18.17 -14.98
CA ARG A 61 -36.55 18.50 -13.65
C ARG A 61 -37.89 19.25 -13.74
N GLU A 62 -38.17 19.84 -14.89
CA GLU A 62 -39.44 20.48 -15.22
C GLU A 62 -40.08 19.78 -16.40
N LYS A 63 -41.35 19.40 -16.29
CA LYS A 63 -42.06 18.69 -17.36
C LYS A 63 -43.50 19.13 -17.45
N THR A 64 -44.01 19.31 -18.66
CA THR A 64 -45.45 19.49 -18.89
C THR A 64 -46.06 18.15 -19.26
N ILE A 65 -47.07 17.72 -18.51
CA ILE A 65 -47.87 16.54 -18.85
C ILE A 65 -49.21 16.99 -19.40
N ARG A 66 -49.68 16.27 -20.43
CA ARG A 66 -51.02 16.46 -20.96
C ARG A 66 -51.89 15.28 -20.54
N VAL A 67 -52.93 15.55 -19.77
CA VAL A 67 -53.78 14.51 -19.18
C VAL A 67 -54.52 13.76 -20.28
N ALA A 68 -54.31 12.45 -20.34
CA ALA A 68 -54.90 11.58 -21.36
C ALA A 68 -56.31 11.10 -20.95
N THR A 69 -56.72 9.94 -21.48
CA THR A 69 -57.98 9.28 -21.13
C THR A 69 -57.83 8.22 -20.04
N SER A 70 -56.79 8.32 -19.21
CA SER A 70 -56.50 7.45 -18.07
C SER A 70 -55.84 8.25 -16.94
N ASP A 71 -55.87 7.72 -15.72
CA ASP A 71 -55.08 8.24 -14.60
C ASP A 71 -53.58 8.15 -14.93
N ILE A 72 -52.78 9.04 -14.33
CA ILE A 72 -51.33 9.09 -14.45
C ILE A 72 -50.74 8.80 -13.05
N SER A 73 -49.84 7.83 -12.97
CA SER A 73 -49.11 7.47 -11.77
C SER A 73 -47.61 7.45 -12.05
N PHE A 74 -46.83 8.25 -11.31
CA PHE A 74 -45.39 8.36 -11.53
C PHE A 74 -44.58 8.39 -10.24
N GLY A 75 -43.28 8.13 -10.39
CA GLY A 75 -42.26 8.29 -9.35
C GLY A 75 -41.02 8.99 -9.92
N ALA A 76 -39.96 9.02 -9.13
CA ALA A 76 -38.67 9.58 -9.53
C ALA A 76 -37.54 8.77 -8.89
N ASN A 77 -36.45 8.63 -9.62
CA ASN A 77 -35.18 8.13 -9.10
C ASN A 77 -34.46 9.29 -8.41
N ILE A 78 -34.36 9.19 -7.09
CA ILE A 78 -33.63 10.12 -6.25
C ILE A 78 -32.51 9.33 -5.57
N VAL A 79 -31.27 9.76 -5.77
CA VAL A 79 -30.08 9.07 -5.29
C VAL A 79 -29.29 9.96 -4.34
N GLU A 80 -28.50 9.35 -3.46
CA GLU A 80 -27.63 10.07 -2.55
C GLU A 80 -26.37 10.53 -3.28
N ARG A 81 -25.98 11.80 -3.10
CA ARG A 81 -24.73 12.33 -3.66
C ARG A 81 -23.52 11.83 -2.88
N TRP A 82 -22.46 11.54 -3.62
CA TRP A 82 -21.13 11.23 -3.08
C TRP A 82 -20.29 12.49 -2.93
N LEU A 83 -19.64 12.64 -1.77
CA LEU A 83 -18.46 13.48 -1.61
C LEU A 83 -17.24 12.56 -1.62
N VAL A 84 -16.40 12.70 -2.64
CA VAL A 84 -15.10 12.06 -2.75
C VAL A 84 -14.06 13.08 -2.33
N LEU A 85 -13.45 12.85 -1.16
CA LEU A 85 -12.42 13.72 -0.59
C LEU A 85 -11.08 13.00 -0.75
N ILE A 86 -10.14 13.62 -1.45
CA ILE A 86 -8.80 13.06 -1.66
C ILE A 86 -7.77 14.07 -1.15
N HIS A 87 -6.91 13.63 -0.26
CA HIS A 87 -5.78 14.40 0.24
C HIS A 87 -4.52 13.91 -0.47
N PHE A 88 -4.04 14.72 -1.41
CA PHE A 88 -2.75 14.58 -2.07
C PHE A 88 -1.70 15.32 -1.25
N ALA A 89 -1.06 14.58 -0.34
CA ALA A 89 0.11 15.05 0.38
C ALA A 89 1.32 14.74 -0.51
N LEU A 90 1.86 15.71 -1.23
CA LEU A 90 2.84 15.48 -2.29
C LEU A 90 4.19 16.16 -2.02
N ASP A 91 4.31 16.96 -0.96
CA ASP A 91 5.56 17.58 -0.55
C ASP A 91 6.59 16.53 -0.07
N ASN A 92 7.11 15.76 -1.01
CA ASN A 92 8.09 14.70 -0.90
C ASN A 92 8.50 14.25 -2.32
N ASN A 93 9.31 13.20 -2.40
CA ASN A 93 9.88 12.72 -3.66
C ASN A 93 8.85 12.19 -4.67
N ILE A 94 7.58 11.99 -4.30
CA ILE A 94 6.52 11.74 -5.28
C ILE A 94 6.41 12.91 -6.25
N ASP A 95 6.48 14.15 -5.76
CA ASP A 95 6.42 15.34 -6.60
C ASP A 95 7.78 15.64 -7.24
N TYR A 96 8.86 15.82 -6.47
CA TYR A 96 10.11 16.32 -7.08
C TYR A 96 10.94 15.27 -7.85
N ASP A 97 10.85 13.98 -7.52
CA ASP A 97 11.63 12.92 -8.21
C ASP A 97 10.78 12.10 -9.17
N PHE A 98 9.57 11.72 -8.77
CA PHE A 98 8.75 10.77 -9.54
C PHE A 98 7.86 11.46 -10.56
N GLU A 99 7.21 12.57 -10.23
CA GLU A 99 6.33 13.28 -11.17
C GLU A 99 7.03 13.63 -12.50
N PRO A 100 8.27 14.17 -12.54
CA PRO A 100 8.90 14.57 -13.80
C PRO A 100 9.19 13.40 -14.75
N GLY A 101 9.34 12.19 -14.21
CA GLY A 101 9.69 10.99 -14.97
C GLY A 101 8.53 10.03 -15.22
N LEU A 102 7.58 9.97 -14.28
CA LEU A 102 6.50 8.98 -14.25
C LEU A 102 5.11 9.62 -14.41
N GLY A 103 4.93 10.91 -14.11
CA GLY A 103 3.64 11.60 -14.26
C GLY A 103 2.55 11.08 -13.33
N ILE A 104 2.90 10.50 -12.18
CA ILE A 104 1.97 9.80 -11.27
C ILE A 104 0.76 10.67 -10.94
N ILE A 105 0.99 11.91 -10.52
CA ILE A 105 -0.07 12.82 -10.09
C ILE A 105 -0.85 13.35 -11.29
N SER A 106 -0.15 13.67 -12.40
CA SER A 106 -0.81 14.05 -13.65
C SER A 106 -1.78 12.97 -14.14
N ASP A 107 -1.39 11.69 -14.12
CA ASP A 107 -2.21 10.56 -14.56
C ASP A 107 -3.42 10.35 -13.62
N TYR A 108 -3.22 10.56 -12.32
CA TYR A 108 -4.31 10.50 -11.34
C TYR A 108 -5.33 11.62 -11.56
N LEU A 109 -4.86 12.84 -11.83
CA LEU A 109 -5.72 13.98 -12.12
C LEU A 109 -6.48 13.79 -13.45
N GLU A 110 -5.85 13.23 -14.47
CA GLU A 110 -6.50 12.86 -15.73
C GLU A 110 -7.60 11.81 -15.49
N THR A 111 -7.31 10.77 -14.71
CA THR A 111 -8.31 9.75 -14.36
C THR A 111 -9.50 10.34 -13.60
N LEU A 112 -9.25 11.23 -12.63
CA LEU A 112 -10.32 11.89 -11.88
C LEU A 112 -11.14 12.83 -12.77
N ALA A 113 -10.49 13.53 -13.72
CA ALA A 113 -11.18 14.36 -14.69
C ALA A 113 -12.07 13.50 -15.61
N ASP A 114 -11.59 12.36 -16.09
CA ASP A 114 -12.35 11.43 -16.90
C ASP A 114 -13.56 10.84 -16.15
N VAL A 115 -13.37 10.45 -14.89
CA VAL A 115 -14.47 10.00 -14.03
C VAL A 115 -15.52 11.11 -13.89
N LYS A 116 -15.11 12.36 -13.64
CA LYS A 116 -16.04 13.48 -13.49
C LYS A 116 -16.73 13.83 -14.81
N ALA A 117 -16.05 13.78 -15.93
CA ALA A 117 -16.63 14.03 -17.25
C ALA A 117 -17.74 13.02 -17.59
N GLN A 118 -17.65 11.79 -17.07
CA GLN A 118 -18.67 10.75 -17.21
C GLN A 118 -19.87 10.94 -16.26
N ASP A 119 -19.75 11.76 -15.20
CA ASP A 119 -20.80 12.05 -14.22
C ASP A 119 -21.86 13.02 -14.77
N THR A 120 -22.53 12.62 -15.84
CA THR A 120 -23.58 13.43 -16.50
C THR A 120 -24.83 13.62 -15.66
N ASP A 121 -25.02 12.77 -14.64
CA ASP A 121 -26.12 12.87 -13.68
C ASP A 121 -25.78 13.74 -12.47
N ASP A 122 -24.54 14.23 -12.36
CA ASP A 122 -24.04 15.05 -11.26
C ASP A 122 -24.36 14.39 -9.91
N VAL A 123 -23.91 13.14 -9.74
CA VAL A 123 -24.15 12.35 -8.52
C VAL A 123 -22.96 12.39 -7.56
N MET A 124 -21.88 13.06 -7.92
CA MET A 124 -20.65 13.11 -7.13
C MET A 124 -19.90 14.43 -7.23
N ASP A 125 -19.33 14.87 -6.11
CA ASP A 125 -18.34 15.94 -6.04
C ASP A 125 -16.97 15.31 -5.72
N ILE A 126 -15.95 15.57 -6.54
CA ILE A 126 -14.56 15.15 -6.30
C ILE A 126 -13.78 16.37 -5.83
N LEU A 127 -13.31 16.32 -4.59
CA LEU A 127 -12.73 17.44 -3.86
C LEU A 127 -11.34 17.07 -3.39
N LEU A 128 -10.35 17.91 -3.73
CA LEU A 128 -8.95 17.63 -3.42
C LEU A 128 -8.39 18.62 -2.40
N LEU A 129 -7.57 18.11 -1.49
CA LEU A 129 -6.56 18.87 -0.78
C LEU A 129 -5.22 18.55 -1.43
N MET A 130 -4.56 19.53 -2.03
CA MET A 130 -3.27 19.41 -2.69
C MET A 130 -2.22 20.18 -1.90
N ASP A 131 -1.09 19.53 -1.66
CA ASP A 131 0.08 20.08 -0.99
C ASP A 131 1.33 19.60 -1.75
N GLY A 132 1.83 20.44 -2.66
CA GLY A 132 2.97 20.14 -3.53
C GLY A 132 4.29 20.60 -2.94
N TYR A 133 5.39 20.32 -3.63
CA TYR A 133 6.72 20.64 -3.15
C TYR A 133 6.99 22.16 -2.99
N ASP A 134 7.48 22.57 -1.81
CA ASP A 134 7.81 23.98 -1.51
C ASP A 134 9.22 24.38 -1.94
N LYS A 135 9.34 24.94 -3.14
CA LYS A 135 10.60 25.52 -3.63
C LYS A 135 11.15 26.67 -2.78
N THR A 136 10.34 27.27 -1.89
CA THR A 136 10.75 28.38 -1.04
C THR A 136 11.47 27.91 0.22
N ASP A 137 11.42 26.62 0.55
CA ASP A 137 12.25 26.05 1.60
C ASP A 137 13.72 26.05 1.15
N PRO A 138 14.64 26.73 1.87
CA PRO A 138 16.05 26.79 1.52
C PRO A 138 16.76 25.43 1.54
N ARG A 139 16.15 24.37 2.09
CA ARG A 139 16.62 22.98 2.04
C ARG A 139 16.22 22.26 0.74
N GLN A 140 15.31 22.83 -0.05
CA GLN A 140 14.52 22.17 -1.08
C GLN A 140 14.30 23.07 -2.33
N ASN A 141 15.26 23.94 -2.65
CA ASN A 141 15.13 24.95 -3.72
C ASN A 141 15.50 24.44 -5.14
N GLU A 142 15.26 23.17 -5.48
CA GLU A 142 15.73 22.60 -6.76
C GLU A 142 14.62 22.24 -7.76
N TYR A 143 13.37 22.18 -7.31
CA TYR A 143 12.22 21.78 -8.10
C TYR A 143 11.06 22.77 -7.96
N ASP A 144 10.30 23.00 -9.03
CA ASP A 144 9.12 23.87 -9.03
C ASP A 144 7.90 22.99 -9.31
N SER A 145 7.11 22.72 -8.27
CA SER A 145 5.92 21.87 -8.40
C SER A 145 4.98 22.43 -9.47
N PRO A 146 4.47 21.60 -10.39
CA PRO A 146 3.43 22.02 -11.32
C PRO A 146 2.07 22.18 -10.62
N PHE A 147 1.94 21.70 -9.38
CA PHE A 147 0.70 21.72 -8.62
C PHE A 147 0.69 22.91 -7.66
N THR A 148 -0.40 23.65 -7.63
CA THR A 148 -0.57 24.75 -6.67
C THR A 148 -1.22 24.23 -5.40
N ASP A 149 -0.67 24.55 -4.22
CA ASP A 149 -1.27 24.14 -2.95
C ASP A 149 -2.64 24.75 -2.76
N GLY A 150 -3.60 23.91 -2.39
CA GLY A 150 -4.95 24.37 -2.22
C GLY A 150 -6.04 23.33 -2.26
N TYR A 151 -7.26 23.86 -2.31
CA TYR A 151 -8.49 23.08 -2.41
C TYR A 151 -9.06 23.16 -3.81
N TYR A 152 -9.38 22.00 -4.37
CA TYR A 152 -9.89 21.83 -5.73
C TYR A 152 -11.26 21.18 -5.73
N GLU A 153 -12.06 21.48 -6.74
CA GLU A 153 -13.25 20.72 -7.13
C GLU A 153 -13.06 20.33 -8.59
N ILE A 154 -12.88 19.04 -8.85
CA ILE A 154 -12.63 18.54 -10.20
C ILE A 154 -13.89 18.75 -11.04
N SER A 155 -13.72 19.40 -12.19
CA SER A 155 -14.83 19.71 -13.11
C SER A 155 -14.94 18.73 -14.28
N GLY A 156 -13.92 17.90 -14.50
CA GLY A 156 -13.77 17.06 -15.68
C GLY A 156 -13.15 17.78 -16.88
N GLY A 157 -12.50 18.92 -16.64
CA GLY A 157 -11.83 19.75 -17.63
C GLY A 157 -10.38 20.06 -17.26
N ASP A 158 -9.97 21.32 -17.46
CA ASP A 158 -8.61 21.78 -17.18
C ASP A 158 -8.39 21.96 -15.67
N PHE A 159 -7.48 21.16 -15.11
CA PHE A 159 -7.14 21.15 -13.70
C PHE A 159 -6.76 22.53 -13.12
N ALA A 160 -6.10 23.38 -13.91
CA ALA A 160 -5.72 24.72 -13.44
C ALA A 160 -6.95 25.60 -13.11
N HIS A 161 -8.10 25.33 -13.74
CA HIS A 161 -9.36 26.03 -13.47
C HIS A 161 -10.16 25.42 -12.29
N ASP A 162 -9.75 24.27 -11.79
CA ASP A 162 -10.43 23.55 -10.70
C ASP A 162 -10.04 24.07 -9.31
N LEU A 163 -8.97 24.87 -9.21
CA LEU A 163 -8.52 25.50 -7.96
C LEU A 163 -9.59 26.47 -7.42
N LYS A 164 -10.08 26.22 -6.19
CA LYS A 164 -11.07 27.05 -5.50
C LYS A 164 -10.48 27.92 -4.41
N LEU A 165 -9.44 27.44 -3.75
CA LEU A 165 -8.73 28.17 -2.71
C LEU A 165 -7.25 27.82 -2.76
N ASN A 166 -6.39 28.81 -2.98
CA ASN A 166 -4.96 28.67 -2.76
C ASN A 166 -4.69 28.80 -1.25
N THR A 167 -4.06 27.79 -0.66
CA THR A 167 -3.73 27.78 0.78
C THR A 167 -2.37 28.38 1.07
N GLY A 168 -1.50 28.46 0.05
CA GLY A 168 -0.06 28.47 0.22
C GLY A 168 0.42 27.19 0.89
N GLU A 169 1.69 27.21 1.27
CA GLU A 169 2.34 26.11 1.98
C GLU A 169 1.61 25.74 3.28
N ILE A 170 1.35 24.45 3.46
CA ILE A 170 0.67 23.88 4.62
C ILE A 170 1.44 22.65 5.09
N ASN A 171 1.16 22.20 6.32
CA ASN A 171 1.67 20.92 6.79
C ASN A 171 0.65 19.82 6.45
N SER A 172 0.85 19.02 5.40
CA SER A 172 -0.05 17.92 5.04
C SER A 172 -0.07 16.80 6.09
N GLY A 173 1.04 16.56 6.79
CA GLY A 173 1.11 15.64 7.93
C GLY A 173 0.25 16.03 9.14
N ALA A 174 -0.22 17.28 9.24
CA ALA A 174 -0.94 17.76 10.41
C ALA A 174 -2.45 17.49 10.38
N VAL A 175 -2.99 16.96 11.49
CA VAL A 175 -4.46 16.81 11.71
C VAL A 175 -5.25 18.07 11.41
N LYS A 176 -4.69 19.24 11.73
CA LYS A 176 -5.36 20.53 11.52
C LYS A 176 -5.64 20.77 10.04
N THR A 177 -4.70 20.47 9.17
CA THR A 177 -4.79 20.69 7.72
C THR A 177 -5.94 19.89 7.11
N SER A 178 -6.02 18.60 7.44
CA SER A 178 -7.15 17.76 7.05
C SER A 178 -8.50 18.26 7.58
N LYS A 179 -8.55 18.78 8.82
CA LYS A 179 -9.79 19.33 9.42
C LYS A 179 -10.24 20.62 8.76
N ASP A 180 -9.31 21.51 8.42
CA ASP A 180 -9.61 22.77 7.72
C ASP A 180 -10.16 22.48 6.32
N PHE A 181 -9.60 21.50 5.61
CA PHE A 181 -10.14 21.02 4.34
C PHE A 181 -11.57 20.48 4.50
N ILE A 182 -11.81 19.61 5.50
CA ILE A 182 -13.16 19.11 5.80
C ILE A 182 -14.11 20.27 6.10
N ASP A 183 -13.70 21.29 6.85
CA ASP A 183 -14.52 22.47 7.13
C ASP A 183 -14.88 23.26 5.88
N TRP A 184 -13.93 23.42 4.96
CA TRP A 184 -14.18 24.00 3.65
C TRP A 184 -15.17 23.15 2.85
N VAL A 185 -15.00 21.83 2.80
CA VAL A 185 -15.92 20.92 2.10
C VAL A 185 -17.35 21.09 2.59
N TYR A 186 -17.60 21.02 3.90
CA TYR A 186 -18.97 21.09 4.45
C TYR A 186 -19.58 22.50 4.43
N SER A 187 -18.76 23.53 4.23
CA SER A 187 -19.22 24.90 4.03
C SER A 187 -19.75 25.12 2.60
N ASN A 188 -19.29 24.34 1.63
CA ASN A 188 -19.57 24.56 0.20
C ASN A 188 -20.37 23.44 -0.47
N TYR A 189 -20.21 22.20 -0.01
CA TYR A 189 -20.78 21.00 -0.64
C TYR A 189 -21.63 20.20 0.33
N LYS A 190 -22.54 19.42 -0.24
CA LYS A 190 -23.51 18.61 0.51
C LYS A 190 -23.65 17.25 -0.17
N GLY A 191 -23.24 16.20 0.52
CA GLY A 191 -23.50 14.83 0.11
C GLY A 191 -23.89 13.96 1.29
N LYS A 192 -24.34 12.75 0.97
CA LYS A 192 -24.82 11.75 1.93
C LYS A 192 -23.89 10.54 1.98
N ARG A 193 -23.06 10.33 0.96
CA ARG A 193 -22.06 9.27 0.90
C ARG A 193 -20.66 9.88 0.88
N HIS A 194 -19.71 9.27 1.59
CA HIS A 194 -18.37 9.82 1.77
C HIS A 194 -17.31 8.78 1.47
N PHE A 195 -16.49 9.07 0.48
CA PHE A 195 -15.22 8.39 0.24
C PHE A 195 -14.11 9.33 0.68
N TYR A 196 -13.24 8.89 1.58
CA TYR A 196 -12.09 9.69 2.01
C TYR A 196 -10.80 8.94 1.73
N SER A 197 -9.89 9.56 0.99
CA SER A 197 -8.58 9.01 0.67
C SER A 197 -7.48 9.96 1.05
N VAL A 198 -6.36 9.40 1.49
CA VAL A 198 -5.09 10.10 1.68
C VAL A 198 -4.08 9.37 0.81
N PHE A 199 -3.43 10.08 -0.10
CA PHE A 199 -2.44 9.54 -1.02
C PHE A 199 -1.07 10.13 -0.71
N ASN A 200 -0.09 9.25 -0.52
CA ASN A 200 1.35 9.51 -0.35
C ASN A 200 2.06 8.15 -0.26
N HIS A 201 3.36 8.15 0.06
CA HIS A 201 4.03 7.06 0.76
C HIS A 201 3.32 6.65 2.04
N GLY A 202 3.55 5.40 2.42
CA GLY A 202 3.08 4.81 3.65
C GLY A 202 4.15 3.90 4.22
N SER A 203 4.28 3.90 5.54
CA SER A 203 5.28 3.09 6.25
C SER A 203 4.64 2.15 7.27
N GLY A 204 3.31 2.17 7.39
CA GLY A 204 2.59 1.45 8.42
C GLY A 204 2.55 2.14 9.79
N PHE A 205 3.25 1.59 10.79
CA PHE A 205 3.12 1.95 12.22
C PHE A 205 3.36 3.42 12.58
N ASP A 206 3.05 3.79 13.83
CA ASP A 206 3.25 5.14 14.38
C ASP A 206 4.51 5.21 15.27
N ASP A 207 5.38 6.22 15.15
CA ASP A 207 6.44 6.53 16.16
C ASP A 207 6.17 7.85 16.91
N PRO A 208 6.04 7.84 18.26
CA PRO A 208 5.78 9.02 19.06
C PRO A 208 7.01 9.90 19.37
N ASN A 209 8.22 9.62 18.86
CA ASN A 209 9.37 10.52 19.08
C ASN A 209 10.25 10.75 17.85
N LEU A 210 10.26 12.03 17.44
CA LEU A 210 11.30 12.75 16.69
C LEU A 210 11.50 12.32 15.23
N THR A 211 11.12 13.24 14.34
CA THR A 211 11.35 13.25 12.88
C THR A 211 10.65 12.11 12.13
N ALA A 212 9.47 12.37 11.58
CA ALA A 212 9.15 11.91 10.22
C ALA A 212 9.31 10.44 9.82
N THR A 213 9.30 9.49 10.75
CA THR A 213 9.76 8.16 10.36
C THR A 213 8.60 7.26 9.96
N PHE A 214 7.38 7.45 10.50
CA PHE A 214 6.28 6.55 10.18
C PHE A 214 4.85 7.13 10.22
N GLY A 215 4.06 6.80 9.19
CA GLY A 215 2.67 7.21 8.99
C GLY A 215 2.28 7.19 7.50
N ILE A 216 1.38 8.10 7.11
CA ILE A 216 1.02 8.42 5.72
C ILE A 216 1.00 9.94 5.55
N GLY A 217 1.29 10.44 4.36
CA GLY A 217 1.20 11.88 4.10
C GLY A 217 2.44 12.63 4.57
N PHE A 218 3.63 12.12 4.23
CA PHE A 218 4.91 12.75 4.55
C PHE A 218 5.08 14.11 3.87
N ASP A 219 5.59 15.05 4.65
CA ASP A 219 5.75 16.46 4.32
C ASP A 219 7.19 16.92 4.61
N ASP A 220 8.02 16.94 3.58
CA ASP A 220 9.46 17.17 3.69
C ASP A 220 9.77 18.59 4.19
N SER A 221 9.04 19.62 3.73
CA SER A 221 9.23 21.02 4.15
C SER A 221 8.91 21.20 5.64
N HIS A 222 7.99 20.41 6.19
CA HIS A 222 7.64 20.38 7.62
C HIS A 222 8.43 19.35 8.43
N ARG A 223 9.66 19.04 7.99
CA ARG A 223 10.60 18.12 8.65
C ARG A 223 10.16 16.67 8.58
N GLY A 224 9.50 16.31 7.48
CA GLY A 224 8.92 15.00 7.16
C GLY A 224 7.69 14.65 7.99
N ASP A 225 6.95 15.65 8.50
CA ASP A 225 5.76 15.37 9.32
C ASP A 225 4.76 14.49 8.56
N SER A 226 4.01 13.65 9.25
CA SER A 226 3.10 12.70 8.62
C SER A 226 1.93 12.37 9.52
N LEU A 227 0.80 11.94 8.94
CA LEU A 227 -0.36 11.50 9.70
C LEU A 227 -0.14 10.08 10.25
N SER A 228 -0.04 9.99 11.57
CA SER A 228 -0.10 8.70 12.28
C SER A 228 -1.50 8.05 12.20
N HIS A 229 -1.63 6.75 12.45
CA HIS A 229 -2.90 6.04 12.63
C HIS A 229 -3.78 6.71 13.69
N ASN A 230 -3.20 7.19 14.80
CA ASN A 230 -3.95 7.95 15.80
C ASN A 230 -4.54 9.23 15.22
N GLU A 231 -3.76 9.96 14.42
CA GLU A 231 -4.18 11.21 13.80
C GLU A 231 -5.21 10.98 12.69
N LEU A 232 -5.06 9.94 11.87
CA LEU A 232 -6.09 9.48 10.94
C LEU A 232 -7.41 9.18 11.65
N ALA A 233 -7.36 8.55 12.82
CA ALA A 233 -8.56 8.31 13.63
C ALA A 233 -9.19 9.62 14.14
N GLN A 234 -8.38 10.62 14.51
CA GLN A 234 -8.88 11.96 14.86
C GLN A 234 -9.51 12.67 13.67
N VAL A 235 -8.91 12.59 12.48
CA VAL A 235 -9.43 13.18 11.23
C VAL A 235 -10.76 12.53 10.85
N LEU A 236 -10.82 11.20 10.81
CA LEU A 236 -12.06 10.48 10.49
C LEU A 236 -13.17 10.69 11.51
N SER A 237 -12.83 10.78 12.80
CA SER A 237 -13.80 11.12 13.85
C SER A 237 -14.39 12.53 13.64
N TYR A 238 -13.57 13.47 13.19
CA TYR A 238 -14.01 14.82 12.83
C TYR A 238 -14.92 14.80 11.60
N LEU A 239 -14.52 14.11 10.53
CA LEU A 239 -15.32 13.94 9.33
C LEU A 239 -16.68 13.30 9.65
N LYS A 240 -16.71 12.23 10.44
CA LYS A 240 -17.95 11.61 10.92
C LYS A 240 -18.86 12.61 11.64
N THR A 241 -18.28 13.48 12.47
CA THR A 241 -19.04 14.50 13.20
C THR A 241 -19.68 15.52 12.25
N LYS A 242 -18.97 15.92 11.20
CA LYS A 242 -19.49 16.84 10.16
C LYS A 242 -20.54 16.17 9.29
N ALA A 243 -20.31 14.92 8.90
CA ALA A 243 -21.23 14.11 8.11
C ALA A 243 -22.52 13.75 8.87
N GLY A 244 -22.46 13.63 10.20
CA GLY A 244 -23.52 13.06 11.03
C GLY A 244 -23.67 11.53 10.89
N LYS A 245 -22.76 10.88 10.16
CA LYS A 245 -22.68 9.42 9.94
C LYS A 245 -21.22 9.01 9.73
N LYS A 246 -20.95 7.71 9.78
CA LYS A 246 -19.63 7.17 9.43
C LYS A 246 -19.28 7.47 7.96
N VAL A 247 -17.98 7.54 7.70
CA VAL A 247 -17.43 7.57 6.34
C VAL A 247 -17.71 6.23 5.68
N ASP A 248 -18.22 6.25 4.46
CA ASP A 248 -18.65 5.04 3.78
C ASP A 248 -17.45 4.17 3.38
N ILE A 249 -16.38 4.76 2.86
CA ILE A 249 -15.11 4.07 2.59
C ILE A 249 -13.96 5.01 2.98
N PHE A 250 -13.06 4.54 3.82
CA PHE A 250 -11.75 5.17 4.03
C PHE A 250 -10.69 4.39 3.24
N TYR A 251 -9.93 5.11 2.43
CA TYR A 251 -8.86 4.56 1.60
C TYR A 251 -7.53 5.30 1.84
N PRO A 252 -6.75 4.90 2.86
CA PRO A 252 -5.35 5.31 2.96
C PRO A 252 -4.60 4.69 1.77
N TYR A 253 -4.48 5.45 0.69
CA TYR A 253 -3.89 4.99 -0.55
C TYR A 253 -2.37 5.13 -0.46
N ALA A 254 -1.77 4.18 0.26
CA ALA A 254 -0.34 4.09 0.46
C ALA A 254 0.09 2.66 0.82
N CYS A 255 1.40 2.44 0.81
CA CYS A 255 2.03 1.19 1.23
C CYS A 255 1.72 0.84 2.69
N LEU A 256 1.57 -0.46 2.98
CA LEU A 256 1.56 -1.02 4.35
C LEU A 256 0.41 -0.54 5.27
N MET A 257 -0.65 0.05 4.73
CA MET A 257 -1.78 0.59 5.51
C MET A 257 -2.84 -0.46 5.88
N GLY A 258 -2.71 -1.69 5.38
CA GLY A 258 -3.63 -2.82 5.56
C GLY A 258 -3.41 -3.61 6.84
N GLY A 259 -3.14 -2.92 7.95
CA GLY A 259 -2.97 -3.51 9.29
C GLY A 259 -4.24 -3.45 10.14
N ILE A 260 -4.43 -4.45 11.00
CA ILE A 260 -5.55 -4.47 11.96
C ILE A 260 -5.50 -3.29 12.93
N GLU A 261 -4.32 -2.76 13.17
CA GLU A 261 -4.08 -1.62 14.05
C GLU A 261 -4.78 -0.37 13.54
N LEU A 262 -4.52 0.03 12.29
CA LEU A 262 -5.23 1.15 11.68
C LEU A 262 -6.73 0.87 11.62
N ALA A 263 -7.11 -0.33 11.16
CA ALA A 263 -8.50 -0.74 11.06
C ALA A 263 -9.23 -0.55 12.41
N TRP A 264 -8.59 -0.90 13.52
CA TRP A 264 -9.14 -0.75 14.86
C TRP A 264 -9.27 0.71 15.30
N GLU A 265 -8.28 1.55 15.01
CA GLU A 265 -8.33 2.98 15.36
C GLU A 265 -9.50 3.68 14.65
N VAL A 266 -9.78 3.32 13.40
CA VAL A 266 -10.79 3.99 12.57
C VAL A 266 -12.17 3.34 12.58
N LYS A 267 -12.34 2.15 13.19
CA LYS A 267 -13.58 1.35 13.12
C LYS A 267 -14.87 2.05 13.54
N ASN A 268 -14.76 3.06 14.41
CA ASN A 268 -15.90 3.82 14.90
C ASN A 268 -16.27 5.00 14.00
N SER A 269 -15.41 5.33 13.04
CA SER A 269 -15.52 6.51 12.18
C SER A 269 -15.75 6.19 10.71
N ALA A 270 -15.39 5.00 10.26
CA ALA A 270 -15.68 4.49 8.92
C ALA A 270 -16.48 3.17 8.96
N ASP A 271 -17.15 2.85 7.85
CA ASP A 271 -17.82 1.57 7.62
C ASP A 271 -16.86 0.55 7.01
N TYR A 272 -16.11 0.94 5.98
CA TYR A 272 -15.11 0.11 5.32
C TYR A 272 -13.73 0.76 5.30
N LEU A 273 -12.69 -0.07 5.46
CA LEU A 273 -11.30 0.25 5.14
C LEU A 273 -10.91 -0.47 3.84
N LEU A 274 -10.51 0.29 2.84
CA LEU A 274 -9.86 -0.20 1.62
C LEU A 274 -8.36 0.06 1.79
N SER A 275 -7.49 -0.95 1.67
CA SER A 275 -6.06 -0.75 1.97
C SER A 275 -5.17 -1.85 1.41
N SER A 276 -3.90 -1.55 1.19
CA SER A 276 -2.89 -2.54 0.82
C SER A 276 -2.15 -3.06 2.04
N GLN A 277 -1.96 -4.38 2.13
CA GLN A 277 -1.09 -4.98 3.14
C GLN A 277 0.39 -4.69 2.87
N GLU A 278 0.73 -4.50 1.60
CA GLU A 278 2.10 -4.47 1.09
C GLU A 278 2.47 -3.07 0.54
N VAL A 279 3.70 -2.91 0.08
CA VAL A 279 4.08 -1.86 -0.86
C VAL A 279 3.15 -1.90 -2.07
N PHE A 280 2.66 -0.73 -2.46
CA PHE A 280 1.71 -0.60 -3.54
C PHE A 280 2.36 0.11 -4.74
N PRO A 281 2.29 -0.45 -5.95
CA PRO A 281 2.81 0.17 -7.18
C PRO A 281 1.91 1.32 -7.66
N ALA A 282 1.96 2.43 -6.93
CA ALA A 282 1.11 3.61 -7.14
C ALA A 282 1.40 4.38 -8.44
N ASP A 283 2.54 4.11 -9.10
CA ASP A 283 2.93 4.75 -10.36
C ASP A 283 2.15 4.27 -11.60
N TYR A 284 1.14 3.41 -11.41
CA TYR A 284 0.47 2.71 -12.51
C TYR A 284 -1.06 2.78 -12.51
N TRP A 285 -1.71 2.70 -11.34
CA TRP A 285 -3.17 2.56 -11.21
C TRP A 285 -3.70 3.58 -10.20
N SER A 286 -4.94 4.06 -10.35
CA SER A 286 -5.43 5.20 -9.56
C SER A 286 -6.87 5.03 -9.02
N TYR A 287 -7.80 5.88 -9.44
CA TYR A 287 -9.17 6.00 -8.93
C TYR A 287 -10.24 5.62 -9.96
N GLU A 288 -9.89 4.83 -10.98
CA GLU A 288 -10.76 4.45 -12.11
C GLU A 288 -12.08 3.84 -11.61
N ALA A 289 -12.04 3.07 -10.53
CA ALA A 289 -13.21 2.42 -9.94
C ALA A 289 -14.30 3.40 -9.45
N LEU A 290 -13.99 4.70 -9.27
CA LEU A 290 -15.00 5.73 -8.99
C LEU A 290 -16.02 5.88 -10.13
N GLU A 291 -15.69 5.49 -11.37
CA GLU A 291 -16.65 5.41 -12.49
C GLU A 291 -17.88 4.57 -12.14
N LYS A 292 -17.76 3.62 -11.21
CA LYS A 292 -18.89 2.77 -10.82
C LYS A 292 -20.00 3.57 -10.16
N ILE A 293 -19.69 4.70 -9.53
CA ILE A 293 -20.69 5.64 -8.98
C ILE A 293 -21.50 6.28 -10.11
N THR A 294 -20.89 6.63 -11.24
CA THR A 294 -21.60 7.25 -12.36
C THR A 294 -22.46 6.22 -13.10
N SER A 295 -21.95 4.98 -13.25
CA SER A 295 -22.67 3.89 -13.92
C SER A 295 -23.82 3.30 -13.08
N ASP A 296 -23.67 3.30 -11.75
CA ASP A 296 -24.68 2.90 -10.78
C ASP A 296 -24.70 3.90 -9.60
N PRO A 297 -25.48 4.99 -9.71
CA PRO A 297 -25.56 5.99 -8.64
C PRO A 297 -26.13 5.48 -7.31
N GLN A 298 -26.66 4.26 -7.27
CA GLN A 298 -27.12 3.61 -6.04
C GLN A 298 -26.14 2.56 -5.51
N ILE A 299 -24.92 2.50 -6.07
CA ILE A 299 -23.91 1.52 -5.68
C ILE A 299 -23.69 1.51 -4.15
N SER A 300 -23.68 0.30 -3.59
CA SER A 300 -23.38 0.10 -2.18
C SER A 300 -21.88 0.30 -1.93
N SER A 301 -21.52 0.76 -0.72
CA SER A 301 -20.11 0.95 -0.36
C SER A 301 -19.30 -0.36 -0.45
N LEU A 302 -19.95 -1.50 -0.15
CA LEU A 302 -19.38 -2.82 -0.34
C LEU A 302 -19.03 -3.10 -1.81
N ASN A 303 -19.97 -2.84 -2.74
CA ASN A 303 -19.74 -3.11 -4.15
C ASN A 303 -18.74 -2.12 -4.78
N LEU A 304 -18.75 -0.86 -4.33
CA LEU A 304 -17.74 0.11 -4.76
C LEU A 304 -16.34 -0.32 -4.30
N GLY A 305 -16.16 -0.69 -3.03
CA GLY A 305 -14.87 -1.18 -2.53
C GLY A 305 -14.40 -2.45 -3.25
N LYS A 306 -15.31 -3.36 -3.60
CA LYS A 306 -14.99 -4.53 -4.44
C LYS A 306 -14.52 -4.14 -5.83
N ALA A 307 -15.17 -3.13 -6.44
CA ALA A 307 -14.78 -2.62 -7.74
C ALA A 307 -13.36 -2.02 -7.73
N PHE A 308 -12.92 -1.40 -6.64
CA PHE A 308 -11.52 -0.97 -6.49
C PHE A 308 -10.55 -2.16 -6.51
N CYS A 309 -10.82 -3.20 -5.71
CA CYS A 309 -10.01 -4.42 -5.73
C CYS A 309 -9.96 -5.10 -7.10
N ASP A 310 -11.10 -5.21 -7.78
CA ASP A 310 -11.17 -5.83 -9.11
C ASP A 310 -10.49 -4.96 -10.18
N SER A 311 -10.65 -3.63 -10.13
CA SER A 311 -9.99 -2.70 -11.05
C SER A 311 -8.47 -2.77 -10.92
N ALA A 312 -7.95 -2.75 -9.69
CA ALA A 312 -6.52 -2.91 -9.44
C ALA A 312 -6.02 -4.27 -9.95
N TYR A 313 -6.77 -5.35 -9.68
CA TYR A 313 -6.42 -6.69 -10.15
C TYR A 313 -6.33 -6.77 -11.67
N ASP A 314 -7.36 -6.30 -12.37
CA ASP A 314 -7.40 -6.32 -13.83
C ASP A 314 -6.25 -5.49 -14.42
N TYR A 315 -5.88 -4.38 -13.80
CA TYR A 315 -4.74 -3.55 -14.23
C TYR A 315 -3.40 -4.27 -14.01
N PHE A 316 -3.10 -4.65 -12.77
CA PHE A 316 -1.78 -5.17 -12.40
C PHE A 316 -1.48 -6.56 -12.94
N LEU A 317 -2.51 -7.39 -13.13
CA LEU A 317 -2.40 -8.65 -13.84
C LEU A 317 -1.88 -8.44 -15.28
N ASN A 318 -2.35 -7.38 -15.96
CA ASN A 318 -1.97 -7.13 -17.36
C ASN A 318 -0.53 -6.65 -17.52
N ILE A 319 0.04 -6.03 -16.50
CA ILE A 319 1.43 -5.52 -16.52
C ILE A 319 2.41 -6.35 -15.69
N ASP A 320 1.96 -7.50 -15.16
CA ASP A 320 2.75 -8.41 -14.34
C ASP A 320 3.44 -7.70 -13.16
N ARG A 321 2.64 -7.02 -12.34
CA ARG A 321 3.10 -6.27 -11.16
C ARG A 321 2.43 -6.76 -9.90
N ASP A 322 3.23 -7.02 -8.88
CA ASP A 322 2.75 -7.45 -7.57
C ASP A 322 1.93 -6.36 -6.89
N PHE A 323 0.83 -6.75 -6.27
CA PHE A 323 0.05 -5.88 -5.43
C PHE A 323 -0.80 -6.69 -4.45
N THR A 324 -1.27 -6.01 -3.41
CA THR A 324 -2.35 -6.49 -2.54
C THR A 324 -3.35 -5.35 -2.32
N LEU A 325 -4.64 -5.67 -2.30
CA LEU A 325 -5.68 -4.70 -1.95
C LEU A 325 -6.86 -5.42 -1.32
N SER A 326 -7.30 -4.97 -0.15
CA SER A 326 -8.39 -5.59 0.61
C SER A 326 -9.44 -4.59 1.04
N LEU A 327 -10.66 -5.09 1.20
CA LEU A 327 -11.81 -4.37 1.71
C LEU A 327 -12.28 -5.03 3.01
N VAL A 328 -12.14 -4.28 4.10
CA VAL A 328 -12.44 -4.73 5.47
C VAL A 328 -13.70 -4.03 5.97
N ASP A 329 -14.68 -4.80 6.42
CA ASP A 329 -15.85 -4.29 7.14
C ASP A 329 -15.49 -4.04 8.60
N LEU A 330 -15.44 -2.76 8.97
CA LEU A 330 -14.98 -2.33 10.27
C LEU A 330 -15.96 -2.66 11.39
N SER A 331 -17.22 -2.97 11.06
CA SER A 331 -18.21 -3.40 12.06
C SER A 331 -17.94 -4.81 12.60
N GLU A 332 -17.16 -5.62 11.87
CA GLU A 332 -16.84 -7.02 12.18
C GLU A 332 -15.50 -7.19 12.89
N LEU A 333 -14.80 -6.10 13.24
CA LEU A 333 -13.49 -6.16 13.88
C LEU A 333 -13.55 -6.62 15.34
N GLN A 334 -14.66 -6.43 16.04
CA GLN A 334 -14.75 -6.78 17.45
C GLN A 334 -14.61 -8.31 17.70
N PRO A 335 -15.29 -9.20 16.94
CA PRO A 335 -15.00 -10.63 16.96
C PRO A 335 -13.54 -10.99 16.69
N LEU A 336 -12.91 -10.38 15.68
CA LEU A 336 -11.51 -10.66 15.33
C LEU A 336 -10.55 -10.27 16.46
N TYR A 337 -10.73 -9.09 17.03
CA TYR A 337 -9.98 -8.64 18.20
C TYR A 337 -10.13 -9.61 19.38
N ASN A 338 -11.36 -10.06 19.68
CA ASN A 338 -11.61 -10.99 20.79
C ASN A 338 -10.91 -12.34 20.58
N ALA A 339 -10.87 -12.83 19.33
CA ALA A 339 -10.18 -14.07 18.98
C ALA A 339 -8.66 -13.93 19.15
N LEU A 340 -8.07 -12.85 18.62
CA LEU A 340 -6.64 -12.53 18.78
C LEU A 340 -6.26 -12.35 20.26
N ASP A 341 -7.08 -11.63 21.03
CA ASP A 341 -6.87 -11.44 22.47
C ASP A 341 -6.94 -12.78 23.24
N SER A 342 -7.84 -13.69 22.83
CA SER A 342 -7.94 -15.02 23.43
C SER A 342 -6.73 -15.88 23.10
N LEU A 343 -6.26 -15.88 21.85
CA LEU A 343 -5.03 -16.56 21.44
C LEU A 343 -3.81 -16.01 22.20
N ALA A 344 -3.66 -14.70 22.27
CA ALA A 344 -2.54 -14.08 22.99
C ALA A 344 -2.56 -14.37 24.49
N LYS A 345 -3.72 -14.55 25.14
CA LYS A 345 -3.78 -15.02 26.53
C LYS A 345 -3.17 -16.41 26.69
N VAL A 346 -3.39 -17.31 25.74
CA VAL A 346 -2.77 -18.65 25.75
C VAL A 346 -1.26 -18.52 25.67
N PHE A 347 -0.74 -17.72 24.73
CA PHE A 347 0.70 -17.48 24.59
C PHE A 347 1.33 -16.86 25.82
N ASN A 348 0.68 -15.85 26.41
CA ASN A 348 1.16 -15.21 27.64
C ASN A 348 1.25 -16.19 28.82
N ASN A 349 0.32 -17.14 28.91
CA ASN A 349 0.32 -18.14 29.97
C ASN A 349 1.39 -19.23 29.74
N SER A 350 1.64 -19.62 28.48
CA SER A 350 2.69 -20.59 28.16
C SER A 350 4.09 -20.01 28.31
N MET A 351 4.29 -18.69 28.12
CA MET A 351 5.54 -17.96 28.36
C MET A 351 6.07 -17.98 29.82
N GLN A 352 5.34 -18.61 30.75
CA GLN A 352 5.77 -18.80 32.14
C GLN A 352 6.43 -20.18 32.40
N GLY A 353 6.51 -21.06 31.39
CA GLY A 353 7.28 -22.32 31.39
C GLY A 353 8.19 -22.43 30.15
N ASP A 354 8.60 -23.63 29.75
CA ASP A 354 9.28 -23.85 28.46
C ASP A 354 8.32 -23.46 27.33
N LEU A 355 8.64 -22.40 26.59
CA LEU A 355 8.02 -22.16 25.30
C LEU A 355 8.93 -22.67 24.19
N PRO A 356 8.42 -23.49 23.27
CA PRO A 356 9.26 -24.14 22.30
C PRO A 356 9.70 -23.16 21.23
N GLU A 357 10.86 -23.45 20.67
CA GLU A 357 11.38 -23.11 19.34
C GLU A 357 10.30 -22.98 18.22
N SER A 358 9.11 -23.57 18.40
CA SER A 358 7.94 -23.46 17.53
C SER A 358 7.33 -22.07 17.39
N LEU A 359 7.38 -21.21 18.42
CA LEU A 359 6.90 -19.82 18.29
C LEU A 359 7.93 -18.94 17.56
N ASN A 360 9.22 -19.29 17.64
CA ASN A 360 10.29 -18.71 16.82
C ASN A 360 10.05 -19.03 15.34
N ALA A 361 9.78 -20.31 15.05
CA ALA A 361 9.41 -20.74 13.72
C ALA A 361 8.20 -19.95 13.21
N ALA A 362 7.14 -19.80 14.02
CA ALA A 362 5.98 -18.99 13.64
C ALA A 362 6.27 -17.51 13.38
N ALA A 363 7.18 -16.90 14.15
CA ALA A 363 7.63 -15.52 13.92
C ALA A 363 8.43 -15.35 12.61
N LEU A 364 9.14 -16.40 12.18
CA LEU A 364 10.03 -16.40 11.00
C LEU A 364 9.43 -17.03 9.73
N SER A 365 8.23 -17.59 9.80
CA SER A 365 7.61 -18.31 8.67
C SER A 365 6.20 -17.85 8.28
N GLY A 366 5.70 -16.78 8.91
CA GLY A 366 4.55 -16.06 8.39
C GLY A 366 4.86 -15.38 7.05
N LEU A 367 3.83 -15.11 6.24
CA LEU A 367 3.98 -14.30 5.02
C LEU A 367 4.24 -12.85 5.44
N MET A 368 5.52 -12.46 5.40
CA MET A 368 5.99 -11.13 5.74
C MET A 368 5.74 -10.16 4.58
N MET A 369 5.35 -8.95 4.93
CA MET A 369 5.34 -7.83 3.99
C MET A 369 6.76 -7.31 3.79
N ASN A 370 6.96 -6.32 2.92
CA ASN A 370 8.24 -5.61 2.74
C ASN A 370 8.67 -4.78 3.98
N THR A 371 8.02 -4.98 5.12
CA THR A 371 8.45 -4.52 6.43
C THR A 371 8.59 -5.71 7.37
N PRO A 372 9.63 -5.71 8.21
CA PRO A 372 9.91 -6.84 9.11
C PRO A 372 8.88 -6.99 10.24
N TYR A 373 7.89 -6.11 10.36
CA TYR A 373 6.95 -6.08 11.49
C TYR A 373 5.59 -6.72 11.21
N TYR A 374 5.15 -6.64 9.96
CA TYR A 374 3.82 -7.06 9.56
C TYR A 374 3.87 -8.44 8.93
N THR A 375 3.07 -9.31 9.51
CA THR A 375 2.73 -10.60 8.90
C THR A 375 1.25 -10.61 8.55
N ASP A 376 0.92 -11.29 7.47
CA ASP A 376 -0.47 -11.65 7.17
C ASP A 376 -1.07 -12.47 8.32
N ILE A 377 -2.27 -12.08 8.80
CA ILE A 377 -2.90 -12.73 9.95
C ILE A 377 -3.24 -14.20 9.62
N GLY A 378 -3.80 -14.46 8.44
CA GLY A 378 -4.20 -15.81 8.03
C GLY A 378 -3.00 -16.75 7.93
N CYS A 379 -1.95 -16.34 7.22
CA CYS A 379 -0.71 -17.12 7.13
C CYS A 379 -0.05 -17.33 8.49
N LEU A 380 -0.07 -16.31 9.37
CA LEU A 380 0.41 -16.47 10.74
C LEU A 380 -0.40 -17.53 11.50
N MET A 381 -1.73 -17.55 11.37
CA MET A 381 -2.59 -18.53 12.04
C MET A 381 -2.32 -19.96 11.54
N GLU A 382 -2.16 -20.16 10.23
CA GLU A 382 -1.81 -21.46 9.65
C GLU A 382 -0.46 -21.95 10.19
N THR A 383 0.51 -21.05 10.29
CA THR A 383 1.84 -21.41 10.75
C THR A 383 1.87 -21.75 12.24
N ILE A 384 1.20 -20.94 13.07
CA ILE A 384 1.01 -21.23 14.50
C ILE A 384 0.34 -22.59 14.69
N ASP A 385 -0.70 -22.91 13.92
CA ASP A 385 -1.40 -24.20 14.01
C ASP A 385 -0.47 -25.38 13.68
N SER A 386 0.34 -25.23 12.64
CA SER A 386 1.28 -26.28 12.20
C SER A 386 2.42 -26.54 13.19
N CYS A 387 2.87 -25.52 13.91
CA CYS A 387 4.02 -25.61 14.81
C CYS A 387 3.62 -25.77 16.28
N THR A 388 2.38 -25.49 16.67
CA THR A 388 1.96 -25.42 18.08
C THR A 388 0.82 -26.38 18.39
N THR A 389 1.15 -27.48 19.08
CA THR A 389 0.15 -28.48 19.52
C THR A 389 -0.93 -27.84 20.39
N GLY A 390 -2.20 -28.01 20.00
CA GLY A 390 -3.35 -27.51 20.77
C GLY A 390 -3.75 -26.05 20.48
N ALA A 391 -3.11 -25.40 19.50
CA ALA A 391 -3.48 -24.05 19.07
C ALA A 391 -4.70 -24.01 18.14
N SER A 392 -5.07 -25.13 17.51
CA SER A 392 -6.06 -25.20 16.41
C SER A 392 -7.38 -24.52 16.69
N SER A 393 -7.98 -24.73 17.86
CA SER A 393 -9.27 -24.10 18.17
C SER A 393 -9.19 -22.58 18.30
N TYR A 394 -8.01 -22.04 18.65
CA TYR A 394 -7.79 -20.60 18.74
C TYR A 394 -7.45 -19.99 17.39
N THR A 395 -6.60 -20.64 16.60
CA THR A 395 -6.26 -20.20 15.23
C THR A 395 -7.47 -20.27 14.32
N GLU A 396 -8.29 -21.33 14.39
CA GLU A 396 -9.58 -21.43 13.68
C GLU A 396 -10.54 -20.29 14.04
N ALA A 397 -10.60 -19.90 15.32
CA ALA A 397 -11.44 -18.79 15.77
C ALA A 397 -10.97 -17.45 15.17
N VAL A 398 -9.65 -17.22 15.09
CA VAL A 398 -9.07 -16.04 14.45
C VAL A 398 -9.36 -16.06 12.94
N SER A 399 -9.08 -17.16 12.24
CA SER A 399 -9.29 -17.28 10.79
C SER A 399 -10.77 -17.11 10.39
N SER A 400 -11.69 -17.63 11.19
CA SER A 400 -13.14 -17.45 10.98
C SER A 400 -13.59 -15.99 11.15
N ALA A 401 -13.10 -15.32 12.20
CA ALA A 401 -13.39 -13.92 12.43
C ALA A 401 -12.73 -13.01 11.37
N LEU A 402 -11.52 -13.34 10.92
CA LEU A 402 -10.82 -12.64 9.85
C LEU A 402 -11.60 -12.73 8.53
N SER A 403 -12.02 -13.93 8.14
CA SER A 403 -12.83 -14.17 6.94
C SER A 403 -14.19 -13.45 6.98
N SER A 404 -14.70 -13.19 8.18
CA SER A 404 -15.93 -12.41 8.37
C SER A 404 -15.69 -10.90 8.21
N ALA A 405 -14.53 -10.40 8.65
CA ALA A 405 -14.16 -8.99 8.56
C ALA A 405 -13.66 -8.58 7.16
N VAL A 406 -12.78 -9.38 6.54
CA VAL A 406 -12.27 -9.12 5.19
C VAL A 406 -13.32 -9.58 4.18
N LYS A 407 -14.12 -8.63 3.68
CA LYS A 407 -15.25 -8.95 2.77
C LYS A 407 -14.79 -9.24 1.35
N TYR A 408 -13.62 -8.74 0.98
CA TYR A 408 -13.02 -8.95 -0.33
C TYR A 408 -11.54 -8.63 -0.30
N HIS A 409 -10.75 -9.32 -1.10
CA HIS A 409 -9.38 -8.95 -1.37
C HIS A 409 -8.97 -9.47 -2.74
N ARG A 410 -7.99 -8.79 -3.32
CA ARG A 410 -7.27 -9.21 -4.52
C ARG A 410 -5.78 -9.05 -4.25
N ASN A 411 -5.03 -9.93 -4.86
CA ASN A 411 -3.58 -9.92 -4.85
C ASN A 411 -3.08 -10.46 -6.18
N PHE A 412 -1.84 -10.14 -6.51
CA PHE A 412 -1.14 -10.76 -7.61
C PHE A 412 0.34 -10.85 -7.26
N THR A 413 0.98 -11.95 -7.66
CA THR A 413 2.43 -12.11 -7.58
C THR A 413 2.99 -12.04 -8.99
N SER A 414 3.89 -11.09 -9.22
CA SER A 414 4.58 -10.99 -10.50
C SER A 414 5.40 -12.24 -10.81
N GLN A 415 5.61 -12.53 -12.08
CA GLN A 415 6.42 -13.70 -12.48
C GLN A 415 7.84 -13.64 -11.91
N ALA A 416 8.41 -12.44 -11.79
CA ALA A 416 9.72 -12.22 -11.18
C ALA A 416 9.74 -12.67 -9.71
N VAL A 417 8.76 -12.23 -8.91
CA VAL A 417 8.64 -12.60 -7.50
C VAL A 417 8.31 -14.10 -7.36
N ALA A 418 7.43 -14.62 -8.20
CA ALA A 418 7.08 -16.04 -8.17
C ALA A 418 8.28 -16.95 -8.51
N ASN A 419 9.14 -16.54 -9.44
CA ASN A 419 10.38 -17.24 -9.76
C ASN A 419 11.40 -17.15 -8.61
N TYR A 420 11.50 -15.99 -7.96
CA TYR A 420 12.41 -15.78 -6.84
C TYR A 420 12.07 -16.69 -5.64
N TYR A 421 10.80 -16.71 -5.23
CA TYR A 421 10.36 -17.57 -4.11
C TYR A 421 10.11 -19.03 -4.52
N GLY A 422 10.01 -19.33 -5.82
CA GLY A 422 9.66 -20.65 -6.33
C GLY A 422 8.17 -21.01 -6.18
N PHE A 423 7.33 -20.05 -5.77
CA PHE A 423 5.88 -20.18 -5.65
C PHE A 423 5.20 -18.81 -5.70
N ASP A 424 3.86 -18.81 -5.87
CA ASP A 424 3.02 -17.61 -5.91
C ASP A 424 2.90 -17.00 -4.49
N TYR A 425 3.82 -16.09 -4.17
CA TYR A 425 4.06 -15.57 -2.82
C TYR A 425 2.82 -14.90 -2.21
N TYR A 426 2.22 -13.92 -2.90
CA TYR A 426 1.09 -13.14 -2.38
C TYR A 426 -0.27 -13.84 -2.51
N LYS A 427 -0.34 -14.99 -3.18
CA LYS A 427 -1.57 -15.79 -3.34
C LYS A 427 -2.31 -16.06 -2.04
N TYR A 428 -1.55 -16.26 -0.97
CA TYR A 428 -2.04 -16.69 0.32
C TYR A 428 -2.41 -15.53 1.25
N THR A 429 -2.19 -14.28 0.82
CA THR A 429 -2.59 -13.10 1.58
C THR A 429 -4.09 -13.11 1.85
N THR A 430 -4.46 -12.80 3.09
CA THR A 430 -5.83 -12.85 3.61
C THR A 430 -6.44 -11.48 3.84
N GLY A 431 -5.74 -10.41 3.45
CA GLY A 431 -6.27 -9.05 3.38
C GLY A 431 -6.01 -8.18 4.61
N LEU A 432 -5.40 -8.69 5.68
CA LEU A 432 -5.06 -7.89 6.85
C LEU A 432 -3.79 -8.39 7.53
N THR A 433 -2.91 -7.46 7.91
CA THR A 433 -1.69 -7.75 8.66
C THR A 433 -1.83 -7.45 10.15
N ILE A 434 -0.89 -7.96 10.94
CA ILE A 434 -0.75 -7.65 12.36
C ILE A 434 0.73 -7.53 12.74
N PHE A 435 1.02 -6.67 13.73
CA PHE A 435 2.32 -6.59 14.37
C PHE A 435 2.68 -7.87 15.12
N HIS A 436 3.76 -8.54 14.70
CA HIS A 436 4.18 -9.80 15.32
C HIS A 436 5.70 -10.05 15.29
N ASN A 437 6.38 -9.81 14.18
CA ASN A 437 7.80 -10.17 14.06
C ASN A 437 8.69 -9.10 14.71
N ILE A 438 9.34 -9.46 15.83
CA ILE A 438 10.10 -8.53 16.67
C ILE A 438 11.50 -9.01 17.06
N TRP A 439 11.87 -10.28 16.84
CA TRP A 439 13.18 -10.80 17.26
C TRP A 439 14.26 -10.48 16.25
N GLU A 440 14.05 -10.83 14.99
CA GLU A 440 14.92 -10.46 13.88
C GLU A 440 15.12 -8.95 13.84
N ALA A 441 14.03 -8.20 14.02
CA ALA A 441 14.09 -6.77 14.10
C ALA A 441 14.97 -6.24 15.22
N GLN A 442 14.99 -6.93 16.37
CA GLN A 442 15.82 -6.56 17.51
C GLN A 442 17.28 -6.92 17.28
N TRP A 443 17.57 -8.04 16.61
CA TRP A 443 18.94 -8.43 16.25
C TRP A 443 19.62 -7.46 15.29
N SER A 444 18.82 -6.72 14.53
CA SER A 444 19.28 -5.79 13.51
C SER A 444 19.06 -4.33 13.90
N ASP A 445 18.82 -4.05 15.18
CA ASP A 445 18.67 -2.71 15.78
C ASP A 445 17.62 -1.77 15.14
N PHE A 446 16.73 -2.30 14.31
CA PHE A 446 15.67 -1.50 13.69
C PHE A 446 14.33 -1.58 14.44
N ALA A 447 14.18 -2.50 15.40
CA ALA A 447 12.88 -2.89 15.94
C ALA A 447 12.00 -1.79 16.54
N TYR A 448 10.73 -1.81 16.14
CA TYR A 448 9.66 -1.06 16.78
C TYR A 448 9.39 -1.55 18.21
N LYS A 449 9.50 -0.65 19.19
CA LYS A 449 9.37 -0.98 20.61
C LYS A 449 7.91 -1.29 20.97
N PRO A 450 7.57 -2.50 21.46
CA PRO A 450 6.19 -2.84 21.86
C PRO A 450 5.64 -1.99 23.01
N ALA A 451 6.51 -1.35 23.80
CA ALA A 451 6.08 -0.37 24.80
C ALA A 451 5.34 0.81 24.14
N THR A 452 5.80 1.22 22.96
CA THR A 452 5.23 2.29 22.13
C THR A 452 3.89 1.87 21.52
N TYR A 453 3.83 0.65 20.97
CA TYR A 453 2.61 0.01 20.48
C TYR A 453 1.44 0.07 21.48
N LYS A 454 1.75 -0.12 22.77
CA LYS A 454 0.77 -0.16 23.87
C LYS A 454 0.32 1.22 24.35
N THR A 455 1.05 2.28 24.04
CA THR A 455 0.76 3.63 24.54
C THR A 455 0.02 4.49 23.53
N ILE A 456 0.31 4.35 22.24
CA ILE A 456 -0.20 5.25 21.19
C ILE A 456 -1.43 4.72 20.45
N LEU A 457 -1.55 3.40 20.30
CA LEU A 457 -2.68 2.75 19.62
C LEU A 457 -3.67 2.18 20.64
N GLN A 458 -4.97 2.38 20.41
CA GLN A 458 -6.02 1.70 21.17
C GLN A 458 -6.02 0.19 20.93
N PHE A 459 -5.61 -0.30 19.76
CA PHE A 459 -5.55 -1.74 19.51
C PHE A 459 -4.60 -2.46 20.48
N GLY A 460 -3.37 -1.98 20.63
CA GLY A 460 -2.37 -2.58 21.52
C GLY A 460 -2.55 -2.26 23.01
N LYS A 461 -3.46 -1.34 23.35
CA LYS A 461 -3.62 -0.82 24.71
C LYS A 461 -4.48 -1.74 25.57
N ASN A 462 -3.92 -2.18 26.70
CA ASN A 462 -4.59 -2.98 27.73
C ASN A 462 -5.20 -4.30 27.24
N ASN A 463 -4.62 -4.91 26.21
CA ASN A 463 -5.03 -6.21 25.70
C ASN A 463 -3.92 -7.27 25.85
N ALA A 464 -4.30 -8.53 25.65
CA ALA A 464 -3.37 -9.63 25.76
C ALA A 464 -2.38 -9.67 24.58
N TRP A 465 -2.76 -9.17 23.40
CA TRP A 465 -1.84 -9.12 22.25
C TRP A 465 -0.66 -8.19 22.51
N GLY A 466 -0.90 -6.96 22.97
CA GLY A 466 0.16 -6.03 23.36
C GLY A 466 1.01 -6.56 24.51
N ALA A 467 0.42 -7.28 25.47
CA ALA A 467 1.18 -7.98 26.51
C ALA A 467 2.05 -9.12 25.94
N TYR A 468 1.53 -9.86 24.96
CA TYR A 468 2.24 -10.91 24.25
C TYR A 468 3.44 -10.35 23.48
N MET A 469 3.25 -9.26 22.73
CA MET A 469 4.34 -8.57 22.03
C MET A 469 5.42 -8.07 22.97
N GLN A 470 5.06 -7.50 24.13
CA GLN A 470 6.05 -7.11 25.13
C GLN A 470 6.80 -8.31 25.71
N ASN A 471 6.08 -9.41 26.00
CA ASN A 471 6.72 -10.60 26.57
C ASN A 471 7.66 -11.29 25.59
N MET A 472 7.33 -11.30 24.29
CA MET A 472 8.22 -11.73 23.22
C MET A 472 9.48 -10.86 23.19
N TRP A 473 9.33 -9.54 23.31
CA TRP A 473 10.46 -8.60 23.30
C TRP A 473 11.40 -8.80 24.47
N ASP A 474 10.85 -8.94 25.68
CA ASP A 474 11.64 -9.13 26.89
C ASP A 474 12.38 -10.48 26.92
N ARG A 475 12.03 -11.39 26.01
CA ARG A 475 12.58 -12.76 25.88
C ARG A 475 13.29 -13.00 24.56
N THR A 476 13.62 -11.94 23.81
CA THR A 476 14.38 -12.08 22.57
C THR A 476 15.64 -12.91 22.84
N PRO A 477 15.83 -14.03 22.11
CA PRO A 477 17.03 -14.83 22.29
C PRO A 477 18.26 -14.03 21.88
N PRO A 478 19.46 -14.39 22.36
CA PRO A 478 20.69 -13.88 21.77
C PRO A 478 20.65 -14.05 20.25
N LYS A 479 21.15 -13.05 19.51
CA LYS A 479 21.33 -13.17 18.06
C LYS A 479 22.04 -14.50 17.79
N PRO A 480 21.53 -15.36 16.89
CA PRO A 480 22.14 -16.65 16.63
C PRO A 480 23.62 -16.47 16.30
N GLU A 481 24.52 -17.03 17.12
CA GLU A 481 25.90 -17.18 16.75
C GLU A 481 25.92 -18.21 15.60
N THR A 482 26.43 -17.83 14.44
CA THR A 482 26.49 -18.70 13.25
C THR A 482 27.28 -19.99 13.50
N GLY A 483 28.11 -20.00 14.56
CA GLY A 483 29.02 -21.08 14.91
C GLY A 483 30.19 -21.22 13.92
N ILE A 484 30.29 -20.29 12.98
CA ILE A 484 31.37 -20.20 12.00
C ILE A 484 32.36 -19.16 12.55
N GLU A 485 33.61 -19.60 12.75
CA GLU A 485 34.69 -18.69 13.13
C GLU A 485 35.01 -17.80 11.94
N ALA A 486 35.21 -16.51 12.21
CA ALA A 486 35.64 -15.57 11.19
C ALA A 486 37.01 -15.99 10.63
N ASP A 487 37.18 -15.90 9.32
CA ASP A 487 38.47 -16.17 8.69
C ASP A 487 39.48 -15.04 8.93
N SER A 488 40.72 -15.27 8.47
CA SER A 488 41.82 -14.33 8.67
C SER A 488 41.84 -13.14 7.69
N TYR A 489 41.01 -13.17 6.66
CA TYR A 489 40.92 -12.16 5.62
C TYR A 489 39.93 -11.07 6.01
N GLU A 490 38.77 -11.44 6.58
CA GLU A 490 37.70 -10.50 6.94
C GLU A 490 37.02 -10.81 8.28
N PRO A 491 37.72 -10.62 9.42
CA PRO A 491 37.18 -10.99 10.73
C PRO A 491 35.95 -10.17 11.19
N ASP A 492 35.67 -9.05 10.52
CA ASP A 492 34.59 -8.10 10.85
C ASP A 492 33.42 -8.10 9.86
N GLY A 493 33.50 -8.89 8.78
CA GLY A 493 32.46 -9.07 7.75
C GLY A 493 32.10 -7.83 6.94
N LEU A 494 33.00 -6.82 6.91
CA LEU A 494 32.80 -5.56 6.18
C LEU A 494 33.90 -5.27 5.13
N GLY A 495 34.79 -6.21 4.87
CA GLY A 495 35.90 -6.13 3.92
C GLY A 495 36.77 -4.88 3.91
N ASP A 496 38.02 -5.02 4.36
CA ASP A 496 39.09 -4.08 4.01
C ASP A 496 39.84 -4.59 2.76
N PRO A 497 39.44 -4.17 1.54
CA PRO A 497 40.03 -4.69 0.31
C PRO A 497 41.51 -4.34 0.16
N VAL A 498 42.02 -3.36 0.92
CA VAL A 498 43.46 -3.03 0.88
C VAL A 498 44.29 -4.18 1.46
N ASN A 499 43.74 -4.88 2.45
CA ASN A 499 44.40 -5.98 3.14
C ASN A 499 43.97 -7.36 2.61
N ASN A 500 42.78 -7.46 2.01
CA ASN A 500 42.26 -8.68 1.39
C ASN A 500 42.64 -8.78 -0.10
N ILE A 501 43.88 -9.15 -0.41
CA ILE A 501 44.35 -9.32 -1.79
C ILE A 501 44.03 -10.72 -2.30
N LEU A 502 43.27 -10.83 -3.40
CA LEU A 502 42.81 -12.10 -3.95
C LEU A 502 43.98 -13.01 -4.39
N GLY A 503 43.87 -14.30 -4.06
CA GLY A 503 44.86 -15.32 -4.40
C GLY A 503 44.88 -15.71 -5.90
N LYS A 504 46.07 -15.74 -6.50
CA LYS A 504 46.26 -16.18 -7.90
C LYS A 504 46.42 -17.70 -7.99
N SER A 505 45.65 -18.33 -8.87
CA SER A 505 45.52 -19.76 -9.17
C SER A 505 44.86 -20.61 -8.09
N SER A 506 44.26 -21.72 -8.52
CA SER A 506 43.64 -22.72 -7.63
C SER A 506 44.59 -23.29 -6.57
N ALA A 507 45.91 -23.25 -6.80
CA ALA A 507 46.91 -23.65 -5.82
C ALA A 507 47.05 -22.69 -4.64
N ASN A 508 46.64 -21.43 -4.81
CA ASN A 508 46.65 -20.39 -3.76
C ASN A 508 45.24 -19.88 -3.47
N LYS A 509 44.22 -20.73 -3.62
CA LYS A 509 42.85 -20.38 -3.28
C LYS A 509 42.73 -20.02 -1.80
N GLN A 510 41.98 -18.96 -1.53
CA GLN A 510 41.71 -18.47 -0.18
C GLN A 510 40.45 -19.15 0.33
N HIS A 511 40.41 -19.44 1.62
CA HIS A 511 39.22 -19.95 2.31
C HIS A 511 38.60 -18.79 3.07
N HIS A 512 37.36 -18.45 2.73
CA HIS A 512 36.59 -17.38 3.35
C HIS A 512 35.33 -17.95 3.99
N THR A 513 34.81 -17.24 4.98
CA THR A 513 33.65 -17.63 5.78
C THR A 513 32.66 -16.48 5.87
N PHE A 514 31.38 -16.76 5.64
CA PHE A 514 30.30 -15.88 6.05
C PHE A 514 29.92 -16.23 7.50
N HIS A 515 30.55 -15.57 8.46
CA HIS A 515 30.37 -15.76 9.91
C HIS A 515 29.35 -14.80 10.53
N LEU A 516 28.88 -13.77 9.83
CA LEU A 516 27.80 -12.88 10.30
C LEU A 516 26.41 -13.38 9.86
N TYR A 517 25.45 -13.33 10.78
CA TYR A 517 24.04 -13.55 10.48
C TYR A 517 23.49 -12.31 9.74
N GLU A 518 23.32 -12.48 8.42
CA GLU A 518 23.04 -11.47 7.42
C GLU A 518 24.04 -10.30 7.35
N GLY A 519 24.41 -9.90 6.12
CA GLY A 519 25.27 -8.74 5.88
C GLY A 519 26.78 -9.02 5.94
N ASP A 520 27.19 -10.29 5.96
CA ASP A 520 28.57 -10.66 5.71
C ASP A 520 28.89 -10.50 4.22
N ILE A 521 29.82 -9.62 3.90
CA ILE A 521 30.19 -9.27 2.53
C ILE A 521 31.71 -9.31 2.45
N ASP A 522 32.22 -10.18 1.58
CA ASP A 522 33.65 -10.26 1.35
C ASP A 522 34.06 -9.38 0.18
N VAL A 523 35.06 -8.51 0.38
CA VAL A 523 35.59 -7.60 -0.65
C VAL A 523 37.10 -7.80 -0.81
N MET A 524 37.49 -8.30 -1.96
CA MET A 524 38.88 -8.62 -2.27
C MET A 524 39.43 -7.70 -3.36
N ALA A 525 40.66 -7.19 -3.20
CA ALA A 525 41.34 -6.46 -4.27
C ALA A 525 42.14 -7.38 -5.18
N VAL A 526 42.21 -7.04 -6.46
CA VAL A 526 43.00 -7.75 -7.47
C VAL A 526 43.64 -6.78 -8.45
N ASP A 527 44.96 -6.90 -8.66
CA ASP A 527 45.69 -6.06 -9.63
C ASP A 527 45.68 -6.74 -11.01
N LEU A 528 45.03 -6.11 -11.99
CA LEU A 528 44.86 -6.63 -13.35
C LEU A 528 45.69 -5.83 -14.36
N VAL A 529 46.03 -6.47 -15.49
CA VAL A 529 46.80 -5.87 -16.59
C VAL A 529 45.92 -5.73 -17.83
N ALA A 530 45.89 -4.52 -18.39
CA ALA A 530 45.12 -4.19 -19.58
C ALA A 530 45.35 -5.18 -20.73
N GLY A 531 44.27 -5.61 -21.39
CA GLY A 531 44.27 -6.56 -22.50
C GLY A 531 44.51 -8.02 -22.09
N THR A 532 44.53 -8.32 -20.79
CA THR A 532 44.63 -9.70 -20.28
C THR A 532 43.25 -10.17 -19.82
N THR A 533 42.83 -11.34 -20.28
CA THR A 533 41.62 -12.01 -19.78
C THR A 533 41.93 -12.75 -18.48
N TYR A 534 41.06 -12.61 -17.49
CA TYR A 534 41.12 -13.30 -16.21
C TYR A 534 39.84 -14.09 -15.97
N THR A 535 39.97 -15.20 -15.25
CA THR A 535 38.85 -15.99 -14.75
C THR A 535 38.88 -15.97 -13.22
N PHE A 536 37.81 -15.50 -12.58
CA PHE A 536 37.58 -15.54 -11.13
C PHE A 536 36.64 -16.70 -10.83
N MET A 537 36.88 -17.45 -9.75
CA MET A 537 36.06 -18.61 -9.38
C MET A 537 35.91 -18.73 -7.87
N THR A 538 34.72 -19.17 -7.44
CA THR A 538 34.52 -19.77 -6.12
C THR A 538 34.42 -21.29 -6.19
N GLU A 539 34.66 -21.96 -5.07
CA GLU A 539 34.52 -23.41 -4.91
C GLU A 539 33.93 -23.76 -3.54
N ALA A 540 33.41 -24.99 -3.44
CA ALA A 540 32.87 -25.58 -2.22
C ALA A 540 33.81 -25.52 -1.02
N GLY A 541 33.40 -24.78 0.02
CA GLY A 541 33.93 -24.93 1.37
C GLY A 541 33.33 -26.14 2.10
N PRO A 542 33.93 -26.58 3.23
CA PRO A 542 33.38 -27.61 4.12
C PRO A 542 31.91 -27.44 4.57
N LEU A 543 31.46 -26.21 4.79
CA LEU A 543 30.10 -25.83 5.19
C LEU A 543 29.24 -25.45 3.97
N GLY A 544 29.87 -24.87 2.95
CA GLY A 544 29.29 -24.63 1.62
C GLY A 544 28.28 -23.48 1.60
N ALA A 545 28.75 -22.30 1.18
CA ALA A 545 27.89 -21.15 0.87
C ALA A 545 27.46 -21.14 -0.61
N ASP A 546 26.34 -20.47 -0.90
CA ASP A 546 25.86 -20.19 -2.26
C ASP A 546 26.36 -18.82 -2.70
N THR A 547 27.49 -18.77 -3.40
CA THR A 547 28.20 -17.51 -3.62
C THR A 547 27.65 -16.73 -4.81
N TYR A 548 27.36 -15.45 -4.63
CA TYR A 548 27.14 -14.45 -5.67
C TYR A 548 28.37 -13.55 -5.81
N MET A 549 28.92 -13.42 -7.02
CA MET A 549 30.12 -12.62 -7.31
C MET A 549 29.80 -11.35 -8.11
N VAL A 550 30.44 -10.25 -7.74
CA VAL A 550 30.46 -8.97 -8.48
C VAL A 550 31.91 -8.52 -8.66
N LEU A 551 32.33 -8.32 -9.91
CA LEU A 551 33.58 -7.63 -10.22
C LEU A 551 33.29 -6.15 -10.43
N LEU A 552 33.91 -5.31 -9.61
CA LEU A 552 33.83 -3.86 -9.68
C LEU A 552 35.05 -3.26 -10.40
N ASP A 553 34.84 -2.10 -10.98
CA ASP A 553 35.85 -1.27 -11.60
C ASP A 553 36.88 -0.72 -10.60
N PRO A 554 37.95 -0.06 -11.07
CA PRO A 554 38.97 0.49 -10.20
C PRO A 554 38.53 1.63 -9.28
N THR A 555 37.36 2.24 -9.55
CA THR A 555 36.75 3.20 -8.61
C THR A 555 35.96 2.52 -7.50
N GLY A 556 35.67 1.22 -7.64
CA GLY A 556 34.83 0.46 -6.71
C GLY A 556 33.37 0.88 -6.74
N GLN A 557 32.91 1.56 -7.79
CA GLN A 557 31.55 2.10 -7.88
C GLN A 557 30.71 1.46 -8.99
N GLU A 558 31.33 0.91 -10.03
CA GLU A 558 30.61 0.31 -11.15
C GLU A 558 30.86 -1.19 -11.24
N ALA A 559 29.78 -1.97 -11.37
CA ALA A 559 29.86 -3.41 -11.64
C ALA A 559 30.19 -3.68 -13.11
N LEU A 560 31.32 -4.33 -13.34
CA LEU A 560 31.81 -4.72 -14.67
C LEU A 560 31.31 -6.11 -15.08
N ALA A 561 31.16 -7.01 -14.12
CA ALA A 561 30.63 -8.35 -14.35
C ALA A 561 30.02 -8.91 -13.06
N THR A 562 29.02 -9.77 -13.19
CA THR A 562 28.40 -10.49 -12.07
C THR A 562 28.12 -11.93 -12.45
N ASN A 563 28.10 -12.83 -11.49
CA ASN A 563 27.67 -14.20 -11.67
C ASN A 563 27.16 -14.75 -10.33
N ASP A 564 26.03 -15.45 -10.35
CA ASP A 564 25.39 -16.12 -9.21
C ASP A 564 25.60 -17.64 -9.23
N ASP A 565 25.85 -18.23 -10.40
CA ASP A 565 26.19 -19.64 -10.53
C ASP A 565 27.06 -19.98 -11.77
N ILE A 566 27.84 -21.05 -11.66
CA ILE A 566 28.41 -21.74 -12.81
C ILE A 566 27.30 -22.61 -13.41
N ASP A 567 26.62 -22.09 -14.46
CA ASP A 567 25.64 -22.68 -15.40
C ASP A 567 25.48 -24.24 -15.37
N TYR A 568 25.08 -24.82 -14.25
CA TYR A 568 24.81 -26.25 -14.05
C TYR A 568 23.71 -26.44 -13.01
N PRO A 569 22.87 -27.49 -13.12
CA PRO A 569 21.87 -27.77 -12.09
C PRO A 569 22.55 -28.07 -10.74
N ASN A 570 22.18 -27.32 -9.71
CA ASN A 570 22.60 -27.48 -8.30
C ASN A 570 24.04 -27.04 -7.98
N ASN A 571 24.55 -25.97 -8.60
CA ASN A 571 25.89 -25.46 -8.30
C ASN A 571 25.79 -24.18 -7.44
N LEU A 572 26.48 -24.18 -6.29
CA LEU A 572 26.45 -23.11 -5.28
C LEU A 572 27.61 -22.09 -5.48
N TYR A 573 28.24 -22.09 -6.65
CA TYR A 573 29.54 -21.43 -6.88
C TYR A 573 29.50 -20.62 -8.15
N SER A 574 30.22 -19.50 -8.12
CA SER A 574 30.21 -18.48 -9.15
C SER A 574 31.54 -18.42 -9.91
N LYS A 575 31.45 -17.88 -11.13
CA LYS A 575 32.58 -17.65 -12.02
C LYS A 575 32.39 -16.42 -12.88
N ILE A 576 33.40 -15.55 -12.90
CA ILE A 576 33.47 -14.40 -13.81
C ILE A 576 34.64 -14.60 -14.77
N THR A 577 34.45 -14.31 -16.06
CA THR A 577 35.53 -14.17 -17.03
C THR A 577 35.52 -12.76 -17.58
N TYR A 578 36.63 -12.03 -17.44
CA TYR A 578 36.72 -10.61 -17.74
C TYR A 578 38.05 -10.27 -18.41
N GLU A 579 38.03 -9.50 -19.49
CA GLU A 579 39.23 -8.90 -20.09
C GLU A 579 39.44 -7.51 -19.50
N ALA A 580 40.57 -7.31 -18.82
CA ALA A 580 40.85 -6.05 -18.16
C ALA A 580 41.06 -4.93 -19.18
N GLU A 581 40.27 -3.86 -19.08
CA GLU A 581 40.36 -2.71 -19.98
C GLU A 581 41.54 -1.79 -19.64
N GLU A 582 41.89 -1.69 -18.36
CA GLU A 582 43.01 -0.89 -17.87
C GLU A 582 43.91 -1.67 -16.89
N THR A 583 45.16 -1.20 -16.76
CA THR A 583 46.10 -1.76 -15.79
C THR A 583 45.89 -1.05 -14.47
N ALA A 584 45.10 -1.65 -13.60
CA ALA A 584 44.64 -1.04 -12.36
C ALA A 584 44.28 -2.11 -11.32
N ARG A 585 43.94 -1.66 -10.12
CA ARG A 585 43.37 -2.47 -9.07
C ARG A 585 41.86 -2.51 -9.23
N TYR A 586 41.28 -3.70 -9.24
CA TYR A 586 39.85 -3.97 -9.29
C TYR A 586 39.41 -4.59 -7.96
N PHE A 587 38.10 -4.67 -7.74
CA PHE A 587 37.54 -5.26 -6.53
C PHE A 587 36.56 -6.37 -6.87
N LEU A 588 36.63 -7.49 -6.14
CA LEU A 588 35.74 -8.61 -6.26
C LEU A 588 34.92 -8.68 -4.97
N VAL A 589 33.61 -8.50 -5.08
CA VAL A 589 32.66 -8.61 -3.98
C VAL A 589 32.00 -9.97 -4.06
N ILE A 590 31.90 -10.66 -2.93
CA ILE A 590 31.22 -11.95 -2.81
C ILE A 590 30.26 -11.90 -1.63
N VAL A 591 29.03 -12.37 -1.86
CA VAL A 591 27.99 -12.52 -0.83
C VAL A 591 27.36 -13.90 -0.94
N ASP A 592 26.73 -14.36 0.14
CA ASP A 592 25.83 -15.52 0.05
C ASP A 592 24.48 -15.08 -0.56
N GLU A 593 24.03 -15.76 -1.62
CA GLU A 593 22.81 -15.47 -2.38
C GLU A 593 21.56 -15.46 -1.48
N TYR A 594 21.57 -16.26 -0.42
CA TYR A 594 20.49 -16.37 0.56
C TYR A 594 20.81 -15.71 1.91
N ARG A 595 21.93 -14.96 2.02
CA ARG A 595 22.42 -14.30 3.25
C ARG A 595 22.52 -15.23 4.47
N LYS A 596 22.81 -16.50 4.23
CA LYS A 596 23.08 -17.51 5.23
C LYS A 596 24.57 -17.54 5.56
N TYR A 597 24.85 -18.19 6.68
CA TYR A 597 26.19 -18.51 7.13
C TYR A 597 26.74 -19.72 6.37
N GLY A 598 28.02 -19.68 6.00
CA GLY A 598 28.68 -20.74 5.24
C GLY A 598 30.15 -20.44 5.00
N ASP A 599 30.79 -21.24 4.14
CA ASP A 599 32.17 -21.00 3.73
C ASP A 599 32.39 -21.37 2.25
N TYR A 600 33.44 -20.80 1.68
CA TYR A 600 33.78 -21.02 0.28
C TYR A 600 35.28 -20.81 0.05
N TYR A 601 35.78 -21.32 -1.06
CA TYR A 601 37.11 -20.95 -1.55
C TYR A 601 37.00 -19.99 -2.72
N VAL A 602 38.00 -19.13 -2.92
CA VAL A 602 38.04 -18.16 -4.02
C VAL A 602 39.46 -17.95 -4.56
N TYR A 603 39.57 -17.74 -5.88
CA TYR A 603 40.83 -17.42 -6.57
C TYR A 603 40.58 -16.84 -7.97
N TYR A 604 41.66 -16.41 -8.64
CA TYR A 604 41.64 -16.01 -10.05
C TYR A 604 42.82 -16.57 -10.87
N ASP A 605 42.64 -16.73 -12.18
CA ASP A 605 43.66 -17.20 -13.13
C ASP A 605 43.72 -16.34 -14.41
N GLU A 606 44.88 -16.32 -15.11
CA GLU A 606 45.07 -15.64 -16.40
C GLU A 606 44.65 -16.51 -17.59
N GLY A 607 43.61 -16.09 -18.29
CA GLY A 607 43.02 -16.77 -19.44
C GLY A 607 41.60 -17.22 -19.17
N VAL A 608 41.06 -18.05 -20.06
CA VAL A 608 39.75 -18.66 -19.93
C VAL A 608 39.95 -20.10 -19.44
N PHE A 609 39.47 -20.41 -18.23
CA PHE A 609 39.59 -21.74 -17.63
C PHE A 609 38.23 -22.45 -17.51
N GLY A 610 38.18 -23.75 -17.80
CA GLY A 610 36.96 -24.56 -17.77
C GLY A 610 36.14 -24.51 -19.08
N PRO A 611 35.02 -25.26 -19.18
CA PRO A 611 34.18 -25.26 -20.37
C PRO A 611 33.65 -23.85 -20.68
N SER A 612 33.61 -23.50 -21.96
CA SER A 612 33.11 -22.21 -22.45
C SER A 612 31.61 -22.10 -22.17
N LEU A 613 31.21 -21.15 -21.34
CA LEU A 613 29.80 -20.82 -21.13
C LEU A 613 29.39 -19.76 -22.16
N GLY A 614 28.63 -20.21 -23.15
CA GLY A 614 28.04 -19.38 -24.17
C GLY A 614 26.61 -19.02 -23.78
N LYS A 615 26.40 -17.79 -23.33
CA LYS A 615 25.23 -16.95 -23.62
C LYS A 615 25.51 -15.52 -23.15
N ALA A 616 24.91 -14.56 -23.85
CA ALA A 616 25.12 -13.14 -23.64
C ALA A 616 24.58 -12.67 -22.27
N PHE A 617 25.40 -11.87 -21.60
CA PHE A 617 25.10 -10.85 -20.58
C PHE A 617 23.63 -10.75 -20.16
N ARG A 618 23.32 -11.12 -18.91
CA ARG A 618 22.38 -10.26 -18.17
C ARG A 618 23.14 -8.98 -17.89
N LYS A 619 22.73 -7.89 -18.54
CA LYS A 619 23.10 -6.56 -18.06
C LYS A 619 22.64 -6.52 -16.61
N TRP A 620 23.56 -6.26 -15.67
CA TRP A 620 23.17 -5.82 -14.34
C TRP A 620 22.22 -4.64 -14.53
N THR A 621 20.93 -4.87 -14.27
CA THR A 621 19.98 -3.81 -14.02
C THR A 621 19.79 -3.78 -12.51
N PRO A 622 20.05 -2.64 -11.85
CA PRO A 622 19.88 -2.49 -10.42
C PRO A 622 18.40 -2.64 -10.09
N ASP A 623 17.98 -3.85 -9.75
CA ASP A 623 16.65 -4.12 -9.21
C ASP A 623 16.75 -5.19 -8.10
N ARG A 624 17.36 -4.76 -7.00
CA ARG A 624 17.07 -5.21 -5.63
C ARG A 624 17.06 -3.95 -4.76
N LYS A 625 15.91 -3.31 -4.72
CA LYS A 625 15.33 -2.36 -3.73
C LYS A 625 16.13 -1.18 -3.13
N ASP A 626 17.41 -0.96 -3.44
CA ASP A 626 18.16 0.15 -2.83
C ASP A 626 19.02 0.85 -3.90
N LYS A 627 18.45 1.81 -4.62
CA LYS A 627 19.22 2.77 -5.42
C LYS A 627 19.96 3.71 -4.47
N GLU A 628 21.24 3.42 -4.21
CA GLU A 628 22.37 4.36 -3.97
C GLU A 628 23.50 3.81 -3.06
N SER A 629 23.40 2.61 -2.45
CA SER A 629 24.30 2.26 -1.34
C SER A 629 25.07 0.94 -1.46
N TYR A 630 25.69 0.65 -2.60
CA TYR A 630 27.00 0.01 -2.57
C TYR A 630 28.07 0.98 -3.10
N LYS A 631 28.10 2.19 -2.54
CA LYS A 631 29.38 2.88 -2.39
C LYS A 631 30.12 2.10 -1.32
N ILE A 632 30.94 1.12 -1.71
CA ILE A 632 32.04 0.72 -0.84
C ILE A 632 32.79 2.03 -0.59
N ARG A 633 32.70 2.57 0.63
CA ARG A 633 33.55 3.68 1.05
C ARG A 633 34.94 3.09 1.19
N LEU A 634 35.62 2.93 0.06
CA LEU A 634 37.06 2.74 0.04
C LEU A 634 37.65 3.96 0.78
N PRO A 635 38.58 3.76 1.74
CA PRO A 635 39.25 4.86 2.40
C PRO A 635 39.97 5.81 1.43
#